data_AF-R0CXW9-F1
#
_entry.id   AF-R0CXW9-F1
#
_cell.length_a   1.000
_cell.length_b   1.000
_cell.length_c   1.000
_cell.angle_alpha   90.00
_cell.angle_beta   90.00
_cell.angle_gamma   90.00
#
_symmetry.space_group_name_H-M   'P 1'
#
loop_
_entity.id
_entity.type
_entity.pdbx_description
1 polymer ?
#
loop_
_entity_poly.entity_id
_entity_poly.type
_entity_poly.pdbx_seq_one_letter_code
_entity_poly.pdbx_strand_id
1 'polypeptide(L)'
;MIRFQPASIPWLLAHELRLTWRGFVSGRKSRGPVSMIALAVLVVMALIAGVSIALAVHGRQIPVIPLSIAIGDFVLAVILTLMLSTGLAAAADVLYERGDLDLLFSSPIAPRKVLFVRALGVAVNAATWFVIPALLLVGPSIIYGHPGWAGLFGVLAAASLAATGLGLLLAMALFSLIGPRRTRTVAQVLAALIGAAFFLATQFRNLLGKQASESLFAHIARAAADGRFKPPPHADLPLRAALGQPIPLLILLAIGAGIFLIAVRALGRRFADAAAATQGAEHHKAARGPARAFAAGAFRATVRKELRLIGRDAALISQVLLRVLYMVPLALVLARAGTHQQAWTLAGPAAAVAFLAGQVAGSLAWLTLSAEDTPDLLAVSPTPMSTLRRAKLFAALTPVAALLAIPIGVLAWYHPLAALWTAIGAGLTAWSAGLINVWHQKPGRRADFRRRRSGSVLANLAEIGIAFLFAAATALAVAGWLVWAVIPLIVAGALMMALRRTDEQIAAALRAAARSSN
;
A
#
# COMPACT_ATOMS: atom_id res chain seq x y z
N MET A 1 -32.26 -0.53 15.31
CA MET A 1 -31.69 0.47 14.38
C MET A 1 -31.77 1.84 15.05
N ILE A 2 -30.64 2.41 15.49
CA ILE A 2 -30.63 3.73 16.13
C ILE A 2 -30.97 4.78 15.05
N ARG A 3 -32.13 5.44 15.18
CA ARG A 3 -32.57 6.51 14.26
C ARG A 3 -31.94 7.83 14.70
N PHE A 4 -30.77 8.16 14.15
CA PHE A 4 -30.17 9.49 14.30
C PHE A 4 -30.93 10.53 13.47
N GLN A 5 -31.02 11.78 13.94
CA GLN A 5 -31.64 12.85 13.16
C GLN A 5 -30.90 13.07 11.83
N PRO A 6 -31.61 13.22 10.69
CA PRO A 6 -30.99 13.54 9.41
C PRO A 6 -30.09 14.78 9.50
N ALA A 7 -28.97 14.78 8.76
CA ALA A 7 -27.96 15.85 8.78
C ALA A 7 -27.24 16.12 10.13
N SER A 8 -27.42 15.25 11.13
CA SER A 8 -26.61 15.27 12.36
C SER A 8 -25.24 14.60 12.16
N ILE A 9 -24.24 15.00 12.97
CA ILE A 9 -22.90 14.39 12.98
C ILE A 9 -22.95 12.85 13.13
N PRO A 10 -23.68 12.27 14.10
CA PRO A 10 -23.72 10.82 14.25
C PRO A 10 -24.44 10.11 13.08
N TRP A 11 -25.44 10.76 12.45
CA TRP A 11 -26.10 10.21 11.26
C TRP A 11 -25.13 10.12 10.07
N LEU A 12 -24.39 11.19 9.81
CA LEU A 12 -23.38 11.24 8.74
C LEU A 12 -22.24 10.25 9.01
N LEU A 13 -21.74 10.19 10.25
CA LEU A 13 -20.67 9.25 10.63
C LEU A 13 -21.12 7.80 10.46
N ALA A 14 -22.33 7.45 10.87
CA ALA A 14 -22.88 6.12 10.65
C ALA A 14 -23.04 5.78 9.16
N HIS A 15 -23.22 6.77 8.29
CA HIS A 15 -23.25 6.58 6.85
C HIS A 15 -21.84 6.35 6.28
N GLU A 16 -20.86 7.17 6.66
CA GLU A 16 -19.45 7.00 6.27
C GLU A 16 -18.87 5.66 6.74
N LEU A 17 -19.19 5.22 7.97
CA LEU A 17 -18.80 3.90 8.48
C LEU A 17 -19.47 2.75 7.70
N ARG A 18 -20.72 2.94 7.26
CA ARG A 18 -21.38 1.96 6.39
C ARG A 18 -20.77 1.93 5.00
N LEU A 19 -20.39 3.07 4.43
CA LEU A 19 -19.74 3.15 3.13
C LEU A 19 -18.37 2.46 3.16
N THR A 20 -17.54 2.75 4.17
CA THR A 20 -16.25 2.08 4.38
C THR A 20 -16.42 0.57 4.58
N TRP A 21 -17.40 0.14 5.39
CA TRP A 21 -17.73 -1.27 5.54
C TRP A 21 -18.16 -1.93 4.22
N ARG A 22 -19.05 -1.30 3.46
CA ARG A 22 -19.48 -1.81 2.15
C ARG A 22 -18.34 -1.85 1.14
N GLY A 23 -17.42 -0.89 1.15
CA GLY A 23 -16.20 -0.90 0.34
C GLY A 23 -15.27 -2.06 0.70
N PHE A 24 -15.13 -2.37 1.99
CA PHE A 24 -14.37 -3.52 2.47
C PHE A 24 -15.03 -4.85 2.05
N VAL A 25 -16.36 -4.95 2.16
CA VAL A 25 -17.14 -6.14 1.76
C VAL A 25 -17.18 -6.32 0.24
N SER A 26 -17.31 -5.25 -0.54
CA SER A 26 -17.27 -5.33 -2.01
C SER A 26 -15.90 -5.75 -2.52
N GLY A 27 -14.82 -5.27 -1.89
CA GLY A 27 -13.46 -5.75 -2.11
C GLY A 27 -13.24 -7.21 -1.68
N ARG A 28 -14.04 -7.74 -0.73
CA ARG A 28 -14.01 -9.14 -0.29
C ARG A 28 -14.68 -10.08 -1.30
N LYS A 29 -15.71 -9.62 -2.03
CA LYS A 29 -16.40 -10.41 -3.06
C LYS A 29 -15.52 -10.78 -4.27
N SER A 30 -14.39 -10.08 -4.45
CA SER A 30 -13.37 -10.41 -5.47
C SER A 30 -12.16 -11.16 -4.92
N ARG A 31 -12.15 -11.59 -3.65
CA ARG A 31 -11.03 -12.35 -3.10
C ARG A 31 -11.48 -13.80 -2.93
N GLY A 32 -10.77 -14.73 -3.57
CA GLY A 32 -11.10 -16.15 -3.57
C GLY A 32 -11.05 -16.79 -2.16
N PRO A 33 -11.54 -18.03 -2.01
CA PRO A 33 -11.66 -18.72 -0.73
C PRO A 33 -10.33 -18.82 0.04
N VAL A 34 -9.20 -18.91 -0.68
CA VAL A 34 -7.84 -18.92 -0.10
C VAL A 34 -7.56 -17.69 0.77
N SER A 35 -8.03 -16.50 0.37
CA SER A 35 -7.82 -15.28 1.16
C SER A 35 -8.62 -15.27 2.46
N MET A 36 -9.79 -15.91 2.47
CA MET A 36 -10.61 -16.06 3.67
C MET A 36 -9.98 -17.06 4.61
N ILE A 37 -9.46 -18.17 4.09
CA ILE A 37 -8.71 -19.16 4.87
C ILE A 37 -7.47 -18.49 5.48
N ALA A 38 -6.68 -17.75 4.69
CA ALA A 38 -5.51 -17.05 5.20
C ALA A 38 -5.85 -16.02 6.30
N LEU A 39 -6.94 -15.25 6.12
CA LEU A 39 -7.40 -14.32 7.16
C LEU A 39 -7.88 -15.07 8.41
N ALA A 40 -8.61 -16.16 8.25
CA ALA A 40 -9.08 -16.98 9.36
C ALA A 40 -7.91 -17.58 10.14
N VAL A 41 -6.93 -18.16 9.44
CA VAL A 41 -5.69 -18.68 10.05
C VAL A 41 -4.95 -17.58 10.80
N LEU A 42 -4.81 -16.38 10.23
CA LEU A 42 -4.17 -15.26 10.90
C LEU A 42 -4.91 -14.85 12.19
N VAL A 43 -6.24 -14.77 12.15
CA VAL A 43 -7.06 -14.44 13.32
C VAL A 43 -6.92 -15.51 14.41
N VAL A 44 -6.98 -16.79 14.03
CA VAL A 44 -6.80 -17.91 14.96
C VAL A 44 -5.40 -17.88 15.58
N MET A 45 -4.36 -17.69 14.79
CA MET A 45 -2.97 -17.57 15.28
C MET A 45 -2.80 -16.39 16.24
N ALA A 46 -3.39 -15.23 15.93
CA ALA A 46 -3.34 -14.06 16.80
C ALA A 46 -4.08 -14.30 18.12
N LEU A 47 -5.23 -15.00 18.10
CA LEU A 47 -5.96 -15.38 19.30
C LEU A 47 -5.18 -16.39 20.16
N ILE A 48 -4.57 -17.41 19.54
CA ILE A 48 -3.71 -18.38 20.23
C ILE A 48 -2.58 -17.63 20.93
N ALA A 49 -1.88 -16.74 20.22
CA ALA A 49 -0.82 -15.92 20.80
C ALA A 49 -1.34 -15.04 21.96
N GLY A 50 -2.52 -14.42 21.80
CA GLY A 50 -3.13 -13.61 22.85
C GLY A 50 -3.49 -14.40 24.11
N VAL A 51 -4.04 -15.61 23.94
CA VAL A 51 -4.31 -16.52 25.06
C VAL A 51 -3.00 -16.97 25.72
N SER A 52 -1.96 -17.30 24.96
CA SER A 52 -0.64 -17.64 25.52
C SER A 52 -0.05 -16.48 26.33
N ILE A 53 -0.17 -15.24 25.85
CA ILE A 53 0.25 -14.04 26.60
C ILE A 53 -0.57 -13.91 27.89
N ALA A 54 -1.90 -14.06 27.81
CA ALA A 54 -2.78 -13.96 28.97
C ALA A 54 -2.41 -14.97 30.07
N LEU A 55 -2.09 -16.21 29.68
CA LEU A 55 -1.63 -17.26 30.61
C LEU A 55 -0.25 -16.94 31.18
N ALA A 56 0.69 -16.46 30.36
CA ALA A 56 2.06 -16.16 30.79
C ALA A 56 2.16 -14.97 31.77
N VAL A 57 1.24 -14.01 31.63
CA VAL A 57 1.20 -12.77 32.43
C VAL A 57 0.16 -12.86 33.56
N HIS A 58 -0.57 -13.98 33.67
CA HIS A 58 -1.53 -14.18 34.75
C HIS A 58 -0.86 -14.08 36.12
N GLY A 59 -1.42 -13.26 37.01
CA GLY A 59 -0.87 -12.99 38.35
C GLY A 59 0.43 -12.16 38.39
N ARG A 60 0.98 -11.73 37.25
CA ARG A 60 2.20 -10.90 37.18
C ARG A 60 1.87 -9.48 36.73
N GLN A 61 2.22 -8.48 37.54
CA GLN A 61 2.14 -7.08 37.12
C GLN A 61 3.34 -6.73 36.22
N ILE A 62 3.10 -5.96 35.15
CA ILE A 62 4.20 -5.45 34.33
C ILE A 62 4.92 -4.35 35.12
N PRO A 63 6.22 -4.51 35.44
CA PRO A 63 6.95 -3.47 36.14
C PRO A 63 7.14 -2.25 35.22
N VAL A 64 6.89 -1.05 35.75
CA VAL A 64 7.16 0.22 35.08
C VAL A 64 8.63 0.58 35.31
N ILE A 65 9.50 -0.13 34.59
CA ILE A 65 10.95 0.08 34.60
C ILE A 65 11.38 0.88 33.35
N PRO A 66 12.54 1.56 33.35
CA PRO A 66 13.03 2.32 32.20
C PRO A 66 12.99 1.54 30.88
N LEU A 67 13.28 0.24 30.93
CA LEU A 67 13.22 -0.63 29.75
C LEU A 67 11.79 -0.83 29.21
N SER A 68 10.79 -1.05 30.08
CA SER A 68 9.40 -1.22 29.63
C SER A 68 8.81 0.08 29.12
N ILE A 69 9.20 1.24 29.70
CA ILE A 69 8.85 2.58 29.19
C ILE A 69 9.42 2.76 27.79
N ALA A 70 10.73 2.52 27.60
CA ALA A 70 11.37 2.69 26.31
C ALA A 70 10.76 1.79 25.21
N ILE A 71 10.44 0.53 25.53
CA ILE A 71 9.77 -0.38 24.59
C ILE A 71 8.35 0.10 24.27
N GLY A 72 7.57 0.48 25.29
CA GLY A 72 6.20 0.96 25.13
C GLY A 72 6.14 2.23 24.27
N ASP A 73 7.01 3.20 24.56
CA ASP A 73 7.11 4.46 23.82
C ASP A 73 7.58 4.25 22.38
N PHE A 74 8.55 3.36 22.16
CA PHE A 74 9.01 3.02 20.82
C PHE A 74 7.89 2.38 19.99
N VAL A 75 7.17 1.42 20.57
CA VAL A 75 6.02 0.77 19.90
C VAL A 75 4.93 1.79 19.60
N LEU A 76 4.61 2.67 20.56
CA LEU A 76 3.61 3.71 20.35
C LEU A 76 4.05 4.73 19.29
N ALA A 77 5.31 5.16 19.30
CA ALA A 77 5.86 6.09 18.30
C ALA A 77 5.80 5.49 16.89
N VAL A 78 6.09 4.19 16.76
CA VAL A 78 5.94 3.43 15.52
C VAL A 78 4.48 3.41 15.06
N ILE A 79 3.54 3.05 15.95
CA ILE A 79 2.10 3.03 15.64
C ILE A 79 1.63 4.43 15.21
N LEU A 80 2.00 5.46 15.96
CA LEU A 80 1.63 6.85 15.68
C LEU A 80 2.19 7.33 14.34
N THR A 81 3.41 6.93 13.98
CA THR A 81 4.04 7.25 12.68
C THR A 81 3.29 6.59 11.52
N LEU A 82 2.86 5.33 11.69
CA LEU A 82 2.05 4.62 10.69
C LEU A 82 0.63 5.19 10.57
N MET A 83 0.00 5.54 11.70
CA MET A 83 -1.28 6.25 11.73
C MET A 83 -1.17 7.61 11.03
N LEU A 84 -0.07 8.33 11.24
CA LEU A 84 0.18 9.63 10.60
C LEU A 84 0.33 9.49 9.09
N SER A 85 1.08 8.48 8.63
CA SER A 85 1.23 8.17 7.20
C SER A 85 -0.10 7.87 6.53
N THR A 86 -0.89 6.96 7.11
CA THR A 86 -2.20 6.58 6.57
C THR A 86 -3.20 7.74 6.66
N GLY A 87 -3.17 8.51 7.75
CA GLY A 87 -3.96 9.71 7.95
C GLY A 87 -3.64 10.82 6.95
N LEU A 88 -2.36 11.06 6.65
CA LEU A 88 -1.91 12.04 5.65
C LEU A 88 -2.41 11.68 4.24
N ALA A 89 -2.25 10.42 3.83
CA ALA A 89 -2.73 9.95 2.53
C ALA A 89 -4.26 10.08 2.41
N ALA A 90 -4.98 9.62 3.43
CA ALA A 90 -6.44 9.68 3.46
C ALA A 90 -6.96 11.12 3.54
N ALA A 91 -6.29 12.00 4.29
CA ALA A 91 -6.61 13.43 4.34
C ALA A 91 -6.44 14.10 2.97
N ALA A 92 -5.36 13.79 2.25
CA ALA A 92 -5.16 14.29 0.89
C ALA A 92 -6.22 13.78 -0.08
N ASP A 93 -6.70 12.54 0.06
CA ASP A 93 -7.79 12.04 -0.77
C ASP A 93 -9.13 12.70 -0.39
N VAL A 94 -9.47 12.81 0.89
CA VAL A 94 -10.71 13.40 1.40
C VAL A 94 -10.86 14.88 1.00
N LEU A 95 -9.78 15.65 1.09
CA LEU A 95 -9.79 17.08 0.82
C LEU A 95 -9.79 17.41 -0.67
N TYR A 96 -9.28 16.49 -1.51
CA TYR A 96 -8.97 16.81 -2.91
C TYR A 96 -9.61 15.86 -3.94
N GLU A 97 -10.35 14.82 -3.54
CA GLU A 97 -11.11 13.98 -4.46
C GLU A 97 -12.43 14.66 -4.87
N ARG A 98 -12.39 15.21 -6.09
CA ARG A 98 -13.28 16.18 -6.73
C ARG A 98 -14.68 15.71 -7.15
N GLY A 99 -15.15 14.54 -6.75
CA GLY A 99 -16.45 14.00 -7.22
C GLY A 99 -17.65 14.43 -6.38
N ASP A 100 -17.51 14.40 -5.06
CA ASP A 100 -18.68 14.45 -4.16
C ASP A 100 -18.80 15.80 -3.45
N LEU A 101 -17.77 16.66 -3.51
CA LEU A 101 -17.77 17.96 -2.84
C LEU A 101 -18.76 18.96 -3.47
N ASP A 102 -18.96 18.89 -4.79
CA ASP A 102 -19.91 19.77 -5.49
C ASP A 102 -21.37 19.47 -5.10
N LEU A 103 -21.68 18.19 -4.97
CA LEU A 103 -22.95 17.69 -4.44
C LEU A 103 -23.14 18.03 -2.94
N LEU A 104 -22.06 18.03 -2.16
CA LEU A 104 -22.11 18.37 -0.73
C LEU A 104 -22.23 19.88 -0.49
N PHE A 105 -21.63 20.72 -1.35
CA PHE A 105 -21.74 22.19 -1.27
C PHE A 105 -23.06 22.74 -1.82
N SER A 106 -23.73 22.00 -2.72
CA SER A 106 -25.11 22.29 -3.13
C SER A 106 -26.17 21.79 -2.14
N SER A 107 -25.77 20.97 -1.16
CA SER A 107 -26.66 20.52 -0.08
C SER A 107 -26.71 21.52 1.08
N PRO A 108 -27.83 21.66 1.81
CA PRO A 108 -27.98 22.58 2.94
C PRO A 108 -27.27 22.09 4.21
N ILE A 109 -26.04 21.57 4.09
CA ILE A 109 -25.23 21.06 5.20
C ILE A 109 -23.98 21.92 5.35
N ALA A 110 -23.74 22.41 6.57
CA ALA A 110 -22.56 23.21 6.85
C ALA A 110 -21.26 22.45 6.52
N PRO A 111 -20.36 22.99 5.68
CA PRO A 111 -19.10 22.35 5.27
C PRO A 111 -18.23 21.86 6.43
N ARG A 112 -18.23 22.59 7.54
CA ARG A 112 -17.48 22.24 8.76
C ARG A 112 -17.93 20.91 9.37
N LYS A 113 -19.23 20.61 9.32
CA LYS A 113 -19.79 19.35 9.83
C LYS A 113 -19.34 18.17 8.96
N VAL A 114 -19.37 18.35 7.64
CA VAL A 114 -18.91 17.34 6.68
C VAL A 114 -17.43 17.06 6.85
N LEU A 115 -16.59 18.10 6.94
CA LEU A 115 -15.16 17.96 7.17
C LEU A 115 -14.84 17.24 8.48
N PHE A 116 -15.53 17.60 9.57
CA PHE A 116 -15.37 16.95 10.86
C PHE A 116 -15.70 15.45 10.79
N VAL A 117 -16.83 15.08 10.18
CA VAL A 117 -17.25 13.68 10.05
C VAL A 117 -16.28 12.88 9.19
N ARG A 118 -15.82 13.44 8.06
CA ARG A 118 -14.84 12.76 7.20
C ARG A 118 -13.48 12.59 7.90
N ALA A 119 -13.00 13.63 8.59
CA ALA A 119 -11.78 13.55 9.39
C ALA A 119 -11.91 12.50 10.50
N LEU A 120 -13.06 12.43 11.16
CA LEU A 120 -13.33 11.40 12.18
C LEU A 120 -13.38 10.00 11.56
N GLY A 121 -13.95 9.85 10.36
CA GLY A 121 -13.91 8.62 9.58
C GLY A 121 -12.48 8.17 9.27
N VAL A 122 -11.58 9.09 8.92
CA VAL A 122 -10.15 8.81 8.74
C VAL A 122 -9.51 8.31 10.04
N ALA A 123 -9.79 8.96 11.17
CA ALA A 123 -9.27 8.54 12.48
C ALA A 123 -9.79 7.15 12.88
N VAL A 124 -11.07 6.85 12.68
CA VAL A 124 -11.62 5.51 12.97
C VAL A 124 -10.99 4.45 12.07
N ASN A 125 -10.82 4.74 10.78
CA ASN A 125 -10.18 3.81 9.85
C ASN A 125 -8.71 3.55 10.20
N ALA A 126 -7.96 4.59 10.57
CA ALA A 126 -6.58 4.46 11.03
C ALA A 126 -6.49 3.65 12.34
N ALA A 127 -7.39 3.90 13.31
CA ALA A 127 -7.47 3.15 14.56
C ALA A 127 -7.77 1.67 14.33
N THR A 128 -8.68 1.35 13.40
CA THR A 128 -9.16 -0.02 13.16
C THR A 128 -8.01 -1.00 12.86
N TRP A 129 -7.01 -0.57 12.10
CA TRP A 129 -5.85 -1.41 11.74
C TRP A 129 -5.00 -1.83 12.94
N PHE A 130 -5.03 -1.07 14.04
CA PHE A 130 -4.26 -1.36 15.26
C PHE A 130 -5.14 -1.91 16.38
N VAL A 131 -6.38 -1.44 16.49
CA VAL A 131 -7.35 -1.89 17.49
C VAL A 131 -7.75 -3.35 17.27
N ILE A 132 -7.94 -3.81 16.03
CA ILE A 132 -8.32 -5.22 15.78
C ILE A 132 -7.21 -6.18 16.24
N PRO A 133 -5.94 -6.06 15.80
CA PRO A 133 -4.87 -6.92 16.32
C PRO A 133 -4.66 -6.78 17.82
N ALA A 134 -4.73 -5.55 18.37
CA ALA A 134 -4.63 -5.33 19.81
C ALA A 134 -5.76 -6.05 20.57
N LEU A 135 -6.99 -6.06 20.05
CA LEU A 135 -8.10 -6.81 20.63
C LEU A 135 -7.85 -8.31 20.63
N LEU A 136 -7.31 -8.87 19.54
CA LEU A 136 -7.03 -10.31 19.46
C LEU A 136 -5.88 -10.73 20.40
N LEU A 137 -4.86 -9.88 20.57
CA LEU A 137 -3.69 -10.17 21.40
C LEU A 137 -3.91 -9.85 22.88
N VAL A 138 -4.47 -8.69 23.20
CA VAL A 138 -4.63 -8.17 24.57
C VAL A 138 -6.00 -8.50 25.16
N GLY A 139 -7.04 -8.66 24.33
CA GLY A 139 -8.39 -8.98 24.79
C GLY A 139 -8.47 -10.18 25.74
N PRO A 140 -7.82 -11.32 25.45
CA PRO A 140 -7.76 -12.44 26.39
C PRO A 140 -7.14 -12.06 27.74
N SER A 141 -6.12 -11.21 27.76
CA SER A 141 -5.46 -10.76 29.01
C SER A 141 -6.35 -9.84 29.85
N ILE A 142 -7.20 -9.03 29.20
CA ILE A 142 -8.18 -8.16 29.88
C ILE A 142 -9.23 -9.00 30.61
N ILE A 143 -9.72 -10.05 29.96
CA ILE A 143 -10.73 -10.95 30.53
C ILE A 143 -10.11 -11.82 31.64
N TYR A 144 -8.86 -12.26 31.46
CA TYR A 144 -8.21 -13.27 32.30
C TYR A 144 -7.31 -12.72 33.42
N GLY A 145 -7.44 -11.44 33.80
CA GLY A 145 -6.82 -10.93 35.04
C GLY A 145 -6.25 -9.51 34.99
N HIS A 146 -6.17 -8.87 33.83
CA HIS A 146 -5.58 -7.52 33.67
C HIS A 146 -6.55 -6.51 33.06
N PRO A 147 -7.64 -6.11 33.76
CA PRO A 147 -8.64 -5.19 33.22
C PRO A 147 -8.05 -3.82 32.86
N GLY A 148 -7.00 -3.39 33.55
CA GLY A 148 -6.30 -2.12 33.27
C GLY A 148 -5.76 -2.01 31.84
N TRP A 149 -5.44 -3.14 31.18
CA TRP A 149 -4.92 -3.11 29.81
C TRP A 149 -5.95 -2.64 28.78
N ALA A 150 -7.23 -2.49 29.17
CA ALA A 150 -8.23 -1.79 28.37
C ALA A 150 -7.82 -0.33 28.08
N GLY A 151 -6.98 0.28 28.94
CA GLY A 151 -6.41 1.60 28.72
C GLY A 151 -5.64 1.72 27.39
N LEU A 152 -5.06 0.62 26.89
CA LEU A 152 -4.40 0.56 25.58
C LEU A 152 -5.31 1.02 24.44
N PHE A 153 -6.59 0.66 24.46
CA PHE A 153 -7.54 1.09 23.41
C PHE A 153 -7.80 2.59 23.45
N GLY A 154 -7.82 3.18 24.65
CA GLY A 154 -7.94 4.63 24.78
C GLY A 154 -6.66 5.35 24.34
N VAL A 155 -5.47 4.79 24.59
CA VAL A 155 -4.20 5.29 24.05
C VAL A 155 -4.19 5.23 22.51
N LEU A 156 -4.65 4.12 21.91
CA LEU A 156 -4.78 3.99 20.46
C LEU A 156 -5.79 4.99 19.86
N ALA A 157 -6.90 5.24 20.56
CA ALA A 157 -7.88 6.25 20.14
C ALA A 157 -7.28 7.66 20.18
N ALA A 158 -6.57 8.02 21.27
CA ALA A 158 -5.86 9.28 21.40
C ALA A 158 -4.80 9.46 20.30
N ALA A 159 -3.98 8.43 20.08
CA ALA A 159 -2.94 8.43 19.05
C ALA A 159 -3.54 8.60 17.65
N SER A 160 -4.66 7.93 17.34
CA SER A 160 -5.32 8.05 16.04
C SER A 160 -5.89 9.44 15.79
N LEU A 161 -6.52 10.06 16.80
CA LEU A 161 -7.00 11.43 16.71
C LEU A 161 -5.84 12.41 16.51
N ALA A 162 -4.77 12.27 17.30
CA ALA A 162 -3.56 13.08 17.17
C ALA A 162 -2.94 12.95 15.76
N ALA A 163 -2.72 11.72 15.31
CA ALA A 163 -2.12 11.42 14.01
C ALA A 163 -2.96 11.95 12.84
N THR A 164 -4.29 11.83 12.93
CA THR A 164 -5.20 12.38 11.91
C THR A 164 -5.18 13.91 11.90
N GLY A 165 -5.19 14.54 13.07
CA GLY A 165 -5.08 16.00 13.20
C GLY A 165 -3.75 16.53 12.64
N LEU A 166 -2.64 15.90 13.00
CA LEU A 166 -1.31 16.20 12.45
C LEU A 166 -1.24 15.96 10.95
N GLY A 167 -1.82 14.86 10.45
CA GLY A 167 -1.90 14.56 9.03
C GLY A 167 -2.66 15.61 8.23
N LEU A 168 -3.78 16.11 8.77
CA LEU A 168 -4.55 17.21 8.17
C LEU A 168 -3.76 18.52 8.16
N LEU A 169 -3.09 18.86 9.25
CA LEU A 169 -2.24 20.06 9.34
C LEU A 169 -1.06 19.98 8.36
N LEU A 170 -0.41 18.82 8.26
CA LEU A 170 0.69 18.58 7.34
C LEU A 170 0.22 18.64 5.88
N ALA A 171 -0.94 18.05 5.56
CA ALA A 171 -1.55 18.16 4.24
C ALA A 171 -1.84 19.63 3.87
N MET A 172 -2.27 20.44 4.83
CA MET A 172 -2.49 21.88 4.64
C MET A 172 -1.18 22.66 4.47
N ALA A 173 -0.16 22.37 5.27
CA ALA A 173 1.16 23.00 5.11
C ALA A 173 1.74 22.71 3.72
N LEU A 174 1.59 21.46 3.27
CA LEU A 174 2.00 21.03 1.95
C LEU A 174 1.20 21.70 0.82
N PHE A 175 -0.08 22.00 1.07
CA PHE A 175 -0.92 22.80 0.17
C PHE A 175 -0.42 24.23 0.04
N SER A 176 -0.13 24.91 1.15
CA SER A 176 0.38 26.29 1.10
C SER A 176 1.72 26.41 0.40
N LEU A 177 2.54 25.36 0.42
CA LEU A 177 3.88 25.36 -0.16
C LEU A 177 3.92 24.96 -1.65
N ILE A 178 3.09 23.99 -2.07
CA ILE A 178 3.23 23.35 -3.40
C ILE A 178 1.96 23.48 -4.27
N GLY A 179 0.83 23.86 -3.66
CA GLY A 179 -0.46 24.04 -4.34
C GLY A 179 -1.27 22.74 -4.57
N PRO A 180 -2.60 22.88 -4.76
CA PRO A 180 -3.59 21.78 -4.66
C PRO A 180 -3.30 20.57 -5.55
N ARG A 181 -2.79 20.83 -6.76
CA ARG A 181 -2.58 19.79 -7.77
C ARG A 181 -1.43 18.84 -7.41
N ARG A 182 -0.43 19.32 -6.67
CA ARG A 182 0.77 18.54 -6.30
C ARG A 182 0.75 18.04 -4.87
N THR A 183 -0.04 18.65 -3.98
CA THR A 183 -0.18 18.24 -2.58
C THR A 183 -0.54 16.77 -2.45
N ARG A 184 -1.48 16.27 -3.25
CA ARG A 184 -1.88 14.85 -3.21
C ARG A 184 -0.71 13.92 -3.52
N THR A 185 0.02 14.20 -4.59
CA THR A 185 1.18 13.42 -5.01
C THR A 185 2.23 13.37 -3.93
N VAL A 186 2.60 14.53 -3.37
CA VAL A 186 3.65 14.61 -2.36
C VAL A 186 3.19 13.98 -1.04
N ALA A 187 1.92 14.15 -0.65
CA ALA A 187 1.35 13.49 0.53
C ALA A 187 1.38 11.96 0.40
N GLN A 188 1.02 11.42 -0.77
CA GLN A 188 1.08 9.98 -1.04
C GLN A 188 2.51 9.44 -1.06
N VAL A 189 3.45 10.20 -1.65
CA VAL A 189 4.87 9.83 -1.63
C VAL A 189 5.42 9.85 -0.21
N LEU A 190 5.13 10.88 0.60
CA LEU A 190 5.54 10.95 2.00
C LEU A 190 4.94 9.81 2.82
N ALA A 191 3.64 9.54 2.66
CA ALA A 191 2.99 8.40 3.32
C ALA A 191 3.64 7.07 2.92
N ALA A 192 3.91 6.88 1.62
CA ALA A 192 4.60 5.71 1.12
C ALA A 192 6.00 5.58 1.71
N LEU A 193 6.79 6.67 1.76
CA LEU A 193 8.14 6.74 2.34
C LEU A 193 8.16 6.44 3.85
N ILE A 194 7.14 6.89 4.60
CA ILE A 194 7.01 6.57 6.02
C ILE A 194 6.70 5.07 6.22
N GLY A 195 5.74 4.52 5.47
CA GLY A 195 5.41 3.09 5.55
C GLY A 195 6.58 2.20 5.10
N ALA A 196 7.31 2.67 4.11
CA ALA A 196 8.58 2.17 3.63
C ALA A 196 9.68 2.12 4.71
N ALA A 197 9.92 3.24 5.40
CA ALA A 197 10.90 3.32 6.47
C ALA A 197 10.55 2.36 7.60
N PHE A 198 9.27 2.26 7.96
CA PHE A 198 8.80 1.26 8.92
C PHE A 198 9.07 -0.17 8.44
N PHE A 199 8.75 -0.50 7.19
CA PHE A 199 9.06 -1.82 6.62
C PHE A 199 10.56 -2.13 6.73
N LEU A 200 11.43 -1.20 6.31
CA LEU A 200 12.88 -1.37 6.43
C LEU A 200 13.32 -1.56 7.88
N ALA A 201 12.76 -0.81 8.83
CA ALA A 201 13.04 -0.97 10.25
C ALA A 201 12.64 -2.37 10.77
N THR A 202 11.50 -2.92 10.34
CA THR A 202 11.14 -4.31 10.70
C THR A 202 12.08 -5.36 10.08
N GLN A 203 12.67 -5.04 8.93
CA GLN A 203 13.66 -5.88 8.26
C GLN A 203 15.08 -5.67 8.80
N PHE A 204 15.28 -4.91 9.87
CA PHE A 204 16.60 -4.56 10.41
C PHE A 204 17.50 -5.77 10.70
N ARG A 205 16.95 -6.89 11.21
CA ARG A 205 17.71 -8.14 11.42
C ARG A 205 18.23 -8.73 10.11
N ASN A 206 17.44 -8.66 9.04
CA ASN A 206 17.85 -9.08 7.72
C ASN A 206 18.86 -8.08 7.11
N LEU A 207 18.71 -6.79 7.44
CA LEU A 207 19.60 -5.70 7.01
C LEU A 207 20.91 -5.61 7.79
N LEU A 208 21.09 -6.20 8.96
CA LEU A 208 22.41 -6.22 9.63
C LEU A 208 23.05 -7.61 9.66
N GLY A 209 22.27 -8.66 9.42
CA GLY A 209 22.72 -10.04 9.62
C GLY A 209 22.49 -10.49 11.07
N LYS A 210 22.27 -11.80 11.26
CA LYS A 210 21.85 -12.37 12.55
C LYS A 210 22.80 -12.02 13.69
N GLN A 211 24.10 -12.19 13.48
CA GLN A 211 25.16 -11.95 14.48
C GLN A 211 25.30 -10.47 14.89
N ALA A 212 25.29 -9.54 13.92
CA ALA A 212 25.37 -8.11 14.22
C ALA A 212 24.07 -7.61 14.88
N SER A 213 22.91 -8.17 14.51
CA SER A 213 21.65 -7.82 15.16
C SER A 213 21.60 -8.30 16.62
N GLU A 214 22.02 -9.54 16.90
CA GLU A 214 22.01 -10.10 18.25
C GLU A 214 22.98 -9.38 19.19
N SER A 215 24.16 -9.01 18.70
CA SER A 215 25.10 -8.17 19.46
C SER A 215 24.53 -6.78 19.72
N LEU A 216 23.90 -6.13 18.73
CA LEU A 216 23.27 -4.81 18.94
C LEU A 216 22.11 -4.87 19.95
N PHE A 217 21.23 -5.87 19.84
CA PHE A 217 20.16 -6.09 20.80
C PHE A 217 20.69 -6.40 22.20
N ALA A 218 21.75 -7.22 22.30
CA ALA A 218 22.41 -7.49 23.58
C ALA A 218 23.08 -6.24 24.15
N HIS A 219 23.68 -5.38 23.32
CA HIS A 219 24.24 -4.10 23.75
C HIS A 219 23.17 -3.13 24.22
N ILE A 220 22.04 -3.02 23.51
CA ILE A 220 20.90 -2.19 23.92
C ILE A 220 20.29 -2.72 25.22
N ALA A 221 20.11 -4.04 25.34
CA ALA A 221 19.56 -4.67 26.54
C ALA A 221 20.48 -4.49 27.76
N ARG A 222 21.81 -4.64 27.59
CA ARG A 222 22.79 -4.37 28.65
C ARG A 222 22.84 -2.88 29.02
N ALA A 223 22.89 -1.98 28.04
CA ALA A 223 22.87 -0.54 28.29
C ALA A 223 21.59 -0.07 29.01
N ALA A 224 20.45 -0.72 28.75
CA ALA A 224 19.21 -0.48 29.48
C ALA A 224 19.21 -1.10 30.89
N ALA A 225 19.83 -2.27 31.09
CA ALA A 225 19.99 -2.91 32.39
C ALA A 225 20.97 -2.16 33.31
N ASP A 226 22.01 -1.54 32.74
CA ASP A 226 23.05 -0.79 33.46
C ASP A 226 22.57 0.58 34.00
N GLY A 227 21.28 0.90 33.88
CA GLY A 227 20.69 2.14 34.42
C GLY A 227 21.14 3.44 33.73
N ARG A 228 21.89 3.34 32.63
CA ARG A 228 22.38 4.49 31.84
C ARG A 228 21.27 5.18 31.05
N PHE A 229 20.14 4.50 30.84
CA PHE A 229 18.97 5.03 30.14
C PHE A 229 17.97 5.59 31.16
N LYS A 230 18.03 6.90 31.40
CA LYS A 230 16.99 7.62 32.17
C LYS A 230 15.98 8.21 31.19
N PRO A 231 14.75 7.69 31.11
CA PRO A 231 13.73 8.27 30.24
C PRO A 231 13.48 9.74 30.65
N PRO A 232 13.19 10.63 29.69
CA PRO A 232 12.91 12.02 30.01
C PRO A 232 11.68 12.14 30.92
N PRO A 233 11.56 13.26 31.67
CA PRO A 233 10.42 13.48 32.54
C PRO A 233 9.10 13.28 31.78
N HIS A 234 8.16 12.52 32.37
CA HIS A 234 6.83 12.22 31.81
C HIS A 234 6.78 11.29 30.58
N ALA A 235 7.90 10.70 30.16
CA ALA A 235 7.90 9.70 29.09
C ALA A 235 7.11 8.43 29.46
N ASP A 236 6.91 8.17 30.75
CA ASP A 236 6.14 7.03 31.26
C ASP A 236 4.62 7.18 31.12
N LEU A 237 4.11 8.36 30.76
CA LEU A 237 2.68 8.63 30.62
C LEU A 237 1.95 7.64 29.69
N PRO A 238 2.46 7.31 28.47
CA PRO A 238 1.75 6.42 27.56
C PRO A 238 1.72 4.97 28.06
N LEU A 239 2.80 4.48 28.65
CA LEU A 239 2.82 3.16 29.25
C LEU A 239 1.86 3.07 30.44
N ARG A 240 1.86 4.06 31.33
CA ARG A 240 0.93 4.13 32.48
C ARG A 240 -0.53 4.19 32.05
N ALA A 241 -0.83 4.95 30.99
CA ALA A 241 -2.16 5.01 30.40
C ALA A 241 -2.58 3.67 29.80
N ALA A 242 -1.67 2.98 29.10
CA ALA A 242 -1.93 1.66 28.51
C ALA A 242 -2.18 0.59 29.58
N LEU A 243 -1.54 0.70 30.74
CA LEU A 243 -1.74 -0.17 31.91
C LEU A 243 -3.03 0.16 32.71
N GLY A 244 -3.77 1.21 32.32
CA GLY A 244 -5.09 1.50 32.86
C GLY A 244 -5.14 2.60 33.92
N GLN A 245 -4.07 3.39 34.09
CA GLN A 245 -4.13 4.56 34.98
C GLN A 245 -5.04 5.65 34.36
N PRO A 246 -6.07 6.13 35.08
CA PRO A 246 -7.08 7.01 34.49
C PRO A 246 -6.55 8.41 34.18
N ILE A 247 -5.69 8.98 35.03
CA ILE A 247 -5.16 10.35 34.83
C ILE A 247 -4.26 10.44 33.59
N PRO A 248 -3.22 9.58 33.42
CA PRO A 248 -2.43 9.58 32.19
C PRO A 248 -3.27 9.35 30.93
N LEU A 249 -4.28 8.49 31.02
CA LEU A 249 -5.19 8.21 29.91
C LEU A 249 -6.01 9.44 29.51
N LEU A 250 -6.59 10.15 30.48
CA LEU A 250 -7.35 11.38 30.24
C LEU A 250 -6.47 12.48 29.63
N ILE A 251 -5.22 12.61 30.08
CA ILE A 251 -4.26 13.56 29.51
C ILE A 251 -4.01 13.25 28.03
N LEU A 252 -3.72 12.00 27.68
CA LEU A 252 -3.48 11.61 26.29
C LEU A 252 -4.71 11.80 25.41
N LEU A 253 -5.90 11.42 25.90
CA LEU A 253 -7.15 11.66 25.19
C LEU A 253 -7.40 13.16 24.97
N ALA A 254 -7.15 14.00 25.98
CA ALA A 254 -7.28 15.44 25.88
C ALA A 254 -6.29 16.03 24.85
N ILE A 255 -5.04 15.58 24.85
CA ILE A 255 -4.03 16.01 23.87
C ILE A 255 -4.44 15.59 22.45
N GLY A 256 -4.79 14.32 22.25
CA GLY A 256 -5.17 13.80 20.93
C GLY A 256 -6.44 14.45 20.39
N ALA A 257 -7.47 14.60 21.22
CA ALA A 257 -8.69 15.31 20.86
C ALA A 257 -8.41 16.80 20.60
N GLY A 258 -7.56 17.44 21.42
CA GLY A 258 -7.17 18.84 21.25
C GLY A 258 -6.50 19.09 19.91
N ILE A 259 -5.48 18.30 19.56
CA ILE A 259 -4.78 18.38 18.27
C ILE A 259 -5.77 18.21 17.11
N PHE A 260 -6.64 17.20 17.18
CA PHE A 260 -7.65 16.93 16.16
C PHE A 260 -8.63 18.09 15.99
N LEU A 261 -9.18 18.61 17.09
CA LEU A 261 -10.14 19.72 17.08
C LEU A 261 -9.51 21.01 16.55
N ILE A 262 -8.27 21.31 16.95
CA ILE A 262 -7.51 22.45 16.42
C ILE A 262 -7.34 22.30 14.90
N ALA A 263 -6.92 21.14 14.43
CA ALA A 263 -6.73 20.86 13.00
C ALA A 263 -8.03 21.05 12.20
N VAL A 264 -9.13 20.44 12.63
CA VAL A 264 -10.42 20.56 11.94
C VAL A 264 -10.97 21.99 11.97
N ARG A 265 -10.79 22.71 13.09
CA ARG A 265 -11.25 24.10 13.22
C ARG A 265 -10.43 25.06 12.35
N ALA A 266 -9.11 24.87 12.30
CA ALA A 266 -8.21 25.64 11.43
C ALA A 266 -8.56 25.41 9.95
N LEU A 267 -8.79 24.15 9.58
CA LEU A 267 -9.06 23.76 8.21
C LEU A 267 -10.46 24.14 7.73
N GLY A 268 -11.48 24.06 8.60
CA GLY A 268 -12.86 24.42 8.26
C GLY A 268 -13.07 25.87 7.83
N ARG A 269 -12.14 26.78 8.17
CA ARG A 269 -12.12 28.16 7.64
C ARG A 269 -11.53 28.20 6.23
N ARG A 270 -10.35 27.62 6.04
CA ARG A 270 -9.59 27.66 4.78
C ARG A 270 -10.13 26.72 3.69
N PHE A 271 -10.85 25.67 4.06
CA PHE A 271 -11.39 24.68 3.15
C PHE A 271 -12.48 25.25 2.24
N ALA A 272 -13.33 26.15 2.76
CA ALA A 272 -14.35 26.83 1.96
C ALA A 272 -13.69 27.76 0.90
N ASP A 273 -12.69 28.54 1.32
CA ASP A 273 -11.96 29.47 0.46
C ASP A 273 -11.13 28.72 -0.61
N ALA A 274 -10.45 27.64 -0.23
CA ALA A 274 -9.66 26.81 -1.14
C ALA A 274 -10.54 26.04 -2.13
N ALA A 275 -11.69 25.52 -1.70
CA ALA A 275 -12.65 24.85 -2.58
C ALA A 275 -13.21 25.83 -3.63
N ALA A 276 -13.65 27.02 -3.20
CA ALA A 276 -14.16 28.07 -4.08
C ALA A 276 -13.11 28.56 -5.09
N ALA A 277 -11.87 28.78 -4.65
CA ALA A 277 -10.77 29.21 -5.52
C ALA A 277 -10.41 28.15 -6.58
N THR A 278 -10.59 26.85 -6.29
CA THR A 278 -10.32 25.78 -7.26
C THR A 278 -11.46 25.54 -8.25
N GLN A 279 -12.71 25.88 -7.91
CA GLN A 279 -13.84 25.83 -8.84
C GLN A 279 -13.73 26.93 -9.91
N GLY A 280 -13.28 28.14 -9.56
CA GLY A 280 -13.07 29.23 -10.52
C GLY A 280 -11.87 29.03 -11.47
N ALA A 281 -10.90 28.18 -11.12
CA ALA A 281 -9.69 27.94 -11.91
C ALA A 281 -9.85 26.90 -13.03
N GLU A 282 -11.04 26.32 -13.20
CA GLU A 282 -11.35 25.31 -14.23
C GLU A 282 -11.84 25.91 -15.56
N HIS A 283 -11.69 27.21 -15.78
CA HIS A 283 -11.64 27.69 -17.16
C HIS A 283 -10.35 27.18 -17.80
N HIS A 284 -10.45 26.04 -18.49
CA HIS A 284 -9.42 25.52 -19.36
C HIS A 284 -9.02 26.61 -20.36
N LYS A 285 -7.95 27.37 -20.07
CA LYS A 285 -7.22 28.05 -21.14
C LYS A 285 -6.78 26.95 -22.10
N ALA A 286 -7.37 26.92 -23.28
CA ALA A 286 -6.96 26.01 -24.35
C ALA A 286 -5.44 26.07 -24.46
N ALA A 287 -4.78 24.99 -24.05
CA ALA A 287 -3.33 24.94 -24.11
C ALA A 287 -2.96 25.06 -25.59
N ARG A 288 -2.28 26.15 -25.99
CA ARG A 288 -1.64 26.25 -27.30
C ARG A 288 -0.58 25.16 -27.36
N GLY A 289 -0.94 24.01 -27.90
CA GLY A 289 -0.06 22.88 -28.08
C GLY A 289 1.06 23.26 -29.06
N PRO A 290 2.30 22.82 -28.84
CA PRO A 290 3.36 23.05 -29.80
C PRO A 290 3.01 22.37 -31.13
N ALA A 291 3.18 23.07 -32.25
CA ALA A 291 3.03 22.55 -33.62
C ALA A 291 4.17 21.57 -33.97
N ARG A 292 4.38 20.55 -33.13
CA ARG A 292 5.33 19.48 -33.40
C ARG A 292 4.68 18.49 -34.35
N ALA A 293 5.44 18.02 -35.33
CA ALA A 293 5.05 16.92 -36.19
C ALA A 293 4.52 15.75 -35.35
N PHE A 294 3.40 15.17 -35.78
CA PHE A 294 2.85 13.96 -35.18
C PHE A 294 3.96 12.90 -35.11
N ALA A 295 4.05 12.18 -33.98
CA ALA A 295 5.10 11.17 -33.79
C ALA A 295 5.07 10.17 -34.96
N ALA A 296 6.25 9.86 -35.51
CA ALA A 296 6.41 8.92 -36.61
C ALA A 296 5.92 7.52 -36.19
N GLY A 297 4.68 7.17 -36.59
CA GLY A 297 4.05 5.87 -36.40
C GLY A 297 3.19 5.71 -35.13
N ALA A 298 2.06 5.02 -35.28
CA ALA A 298 1.10 4.73 -34.22
C ALA A 298 1.72 4.02 -33.00
N PHE A 299 2.70 3.15 -33.23
CA PHE A 299 3.41 2.45 -32.16
C PHE A 299 4.18 3.42 -31.25
N ARG A 300 5.06 4.26 -31.82
CA ARG A 300 5.84 5.25 -31.05
C ARG A 300 4.96 6.32 -30.42
N ALA A 301 3.91 6.76 -31.12
CA ALA A 301 2.93 7.68 -30.57
C ALA A 301 2.26 7.11 -29.31
N THR A 302 1.82 5.85 -29.38
CA THR A 302 1.18 5.15 -28.26
C THR A 302 2.16 4.94 -27.10
N VAL A 303 3.40 4.48 -27.37
CA VAL A 303 4.41 4.30 -26.31
C VAL A 303 4.70 5.62 -25.61
N ARG A 304 4.89 6.72 -26.35
CA ARG A 304 5.17 8.03 -25.76
C ARG A 304 3.99 8.57 -24.97
N LYS A 305 2.76 8.33 -25.44
CA LYS A 305 1.52 8.67 -24.73
C LYS A 305 1.48 7.93 -23.39
N GLU A 306 1.60 6.60 -23.41
CA GLU A 306 1.49 5.79 -22.18
C GLU A 306 2.62 6.08 -21.19
N LEU A 307 3.88 6.24 -21.62
CA LEU A 307 4.98 6.61 -20.73
C LEU A 307 4.78 7.97 -20.06
N ARG A 308 4.23 8.96 -20.79
CA ARG A 308 3.90 10.28 -20.21
C ARG A 308 2.75 10.21 -19.23
N LEU A 309 1.78 9.32 -19.46
CA LEU A 309 0.65 9.12 -18.56
C LEU A 309 1.11 8.43 -17.28
N ILE A 310 1.91 7.38 -17.38
CA ILE A 310 2.55 6.70 -16.25
C ILE A 310 3.35 7.70 -15.42
N GLY A 311 4.18 8.54 -16.05
CA GLY A 311 4.98 9.55 -15.36
C GLY A 311 4.15 10.69 -14.72
N ARG A 312 2.87 10.82 -15.06
CA ARG A 312 1.95 11.79 -14.45
C ARG A 312 1.06 11.18 -13.37
N ASP A 313 0.99 9.85 -13.28
CA ASP A 313 0.19 9.15 -12.27
C ASP A 313 0.98 8.96 -10.98
N ALA A 314 0.80 9.91 -10.06
CA ALA A 314 1.40 9.92 -8.74
C ALA A 314 1.12 8.69 -7.87
N ALA A 315 -0.09 8.14 -7.97
CA ALA A 315 -0.49 7.00 -7.16
C ALA A 315 0.23 5.74 -7.66
N LEU A 316 0.35 5.60 -8.98
CA LEU A 316 1.11 4.53 -9.59
C LEU A 316 2.61 4.64 -9.28
N ILE A 317 3.18 5.84 -9.37
CA ILE A 317 4.59 6.06 -8.98
C ILE A 317 4.81 5.62 -7.52
N SER A 318 3.91 5.99 -6.61
CA SER A 318 3.99 5.60 -5.20
C SER A 318 3.89 4.08 -5.01
N GLN A 319 3.02 3.41 -5.77
CA GLN A 319 2.87 1.95 -5.72
C GLN A 319 4.09 1.20 -6.27
N VAL A 320 4.65 1.68 -7.39
CA VAL A 320 5.88 1.12 -7.96
C VAL A 320 7.05 1.39 -7.02
N LEU A 321 7.19 2.61 -6.51
CA LEU A 321 8.24 3.01 -5.57
C LEU A 321 8.24 2.14 -4.31
N LEU A 322 7.08 1.81 -3.76
CA LEU A 322 6.98 0.91 -2.62
C LEU A 322 7.54 -0.49 -2.95
N ARG A 323 7.26 -1.01 -4.15
CA ARG A 323 7.81 -2.29 -4.62
C ARG A 323 9.31 -2.23 -4.87
N VAL A 324 9.81 -1.12 -5.44
CA VAL A 324 11.27 -0.86 -5.55
C VAL A 324 11.91 -0.93 -4.17
N LEU A 325 11.28 -0.30 -3.18
CA LEU A 325 11.85 -0.29 -1.85
C LEU A 325 11.85 -1.68 -1.20
N TYR A 326 10.84 -2.50 -1.45
CA TYR A 326 10.85 -3.90 -1.03
C TYR A 326 11.96 -4.72 -1.70
N MET A 327 12.47 -4.28 -2.86
CA MET A 327 13.66 -4.87 -3.47
C MET A 327 14.97 -4.44 -2.80
N VAL A 328 15.00 -3.37 -2.00
CA VAL A 328 16.25 -2.88 -1.37
C VAL A 328 16.80 -3.88 -0.34
N PRO A 329 16.03 -4.38 0.66
CA PRO A 329 16.53 -5.42 1.55
C PRO A 329 16.97 -6.66 0.77
N LEU A 330 16.24 -7.02 -0.28
CA LEU A 330 16.56 -8.16 -1.11
C LEU A 330 17.90 -7.99 -1.84
N ALA A 331 18.14 -6.81 -2.41
CA ALA A 331 19.39 -6.45 -3.08
C ALA A 331 20.57 -6.43 -2.10
N LEU A 332 20.35 -5.99 -0.86
CA LEU A 332 21.39 -6.03 0.19
C LEU A 332 21.70 -7.45 0.65
N VAL A 333 20.69 -8.31 0.77
CA VAL A 333 20.88 -9.74 1.02
C VAL A 333 21.64 -10.38 -0.14
N LEU A 334 21.30 -10.06 -1.39
CA LEU A 334 22.02 -10.48 -2.60
C LEU A 334 23.49 -10.06 -2.59
N ALA A 335 23.76 -8.78 -2.30
CA ALA A 335 25.13 -8.26 -2.28
C ALA A 335 25.98 -8.96 -1.21
N ARG A 336 25.44 -9.20 0.00
CA ARG A 336 26.17 -9.91 1.05
C ARG A 336 26.40 -11.37 0.74
N ALA A 337 25.37 -12.06 0.26
CA ALA A 337 25.50 -13.45 -0.18
C ALA A 337 26.55 -13.56 -1.30
N GLY A 338 26.61 -12.57 -2.20
CA GLY A 338 27.58 -12.54 -3.29
C GLY A 338 29.05 -12.41 -2.84
N THR A 339 29.32 -11.75 -1.71
CA THR A 339 30.70 -11.50 -1.21
C THR A 339 31.36 -12.68 -0.52
N HIS A 340 30.61 -13.54 0.17
CA HIS A 340 31.19 -14.58 1.05
C HIS A 340 30.51 -15.96 0.95
N GLN A 341 29.43 -16.12 0.17
CA GLN A 341 28.64 -17.35 0.17
C GLN A 341 28.58 -18.02 -1.21
N GLN A 342 28.41 -19.34 -1.19
CA GLN A 342 28.24 -20.19 -2.36
C GLN A 342 27.00 -19.79 -3.17
N ALA A 343 27.03 -19.99 -4.50
CA ALA A 343 26.00 -19.56 -5.45
C ALA A 343 24.55 -19.96 -5.09
N TRP A 344 24.33 -21.06 -4.37
CA TRP A 344 23.01 -21.49 -3.90
C TRP A 344 22.33 -20.48 -2.95
N THR A 345 23.10 -19.67 -2.23
CA THR A 345 22.55 -18.63 -1.34
C THR A 345 21.90 -17.47 -2.09
N LEU A 346 22.26 -17.29 -3.37
CA LEU A 346 21.68 -16.27 -4.26
C LEU A 346 20.34 -16.70 -4.88
N ALA A 347 19.99 -17.99 -4.80
CA ALA A 347 18.80 -18.56 -5.43
C ALA A 347 17.49 -17.92 -4.92
N GLY A 348 17.32 -17.85 -3.60
CA GLY A 348 16.11 -17.27 -3.00
C GLY A 348 15.93 -15.79 -3.35
N PRO A 349 16.96 -14.95 -3.20
CA PRO A 349 16.84 -13.56 -3.56
C PRO A 349 16.70 -13.29 -5.08
N ALA A 350 17.35 -14.08 -5.94
CA ALA A 350 17.15 -14.02 -7.39
C ALA A 350 15.69 -14.36 -7.78
N ALA A 351 15.12 -15.39 -7.17
CA ALA A 351 13.71 -15.76 -7.34
C ALA A 351 12.77 -14.62 -6.94
N ALA A 352 13.05 -13.95 -5.82
CA ALA A 352 12.24 -12.83 -5.36
C ALA A 352 12.35 -11.60 -6.29
N VAL A 353 13.53 -11.32 -6.88
CA VAL A 353 13.66 -10.29 -7.93
C VAL A 353 12.81 -10.64 -9.14
N ALA A 354 12.88 -11.89 -9.62
CA ALA A 354 12.06 -12.37 -10.73
C ALA A 354 10.56 -12.28 -10.41
N PHE A 355 10.13 -12.68 -9.21
CA PHE A 355 8.74 -12.59 -8.80
C PHE A 355 8.23 -11.14 -8.76
N LEU A 356 9.00 -10.23 -8.15
CA LEU A 356 8.63 -8.82 -8.04
C LEU A 356 8.58 -8.13 -9.41
N ALA A 357 9.46 -8.51 -10.36
CA ALA A 357 9.40 -8.06 -11.75
C ALA A 357 8.03 -8.33 -12.38
N GLY A 358 7.54 -9.56 -12.24
CA GLY A 358 6.20 -9.96 -12.70
C GLY A 358 5.09 -9.12 -12.08
N GLN A 359 5.13 -8.93 -10.75
CA GLN A 359 4.12 -8.14 -10.04
C GLN A 359 4.08 -6.67 -10.49
N VAL A 360 5.24 -6.05 -10.69
CA VAL A 360 5.34 -4.67 -11.21
C VAL A 360 4.82 -4.63 -12.65
N ALA A 361 5.30 -5.51 -13.52
CA ALA A 361 4.87 -5.58 -14.91
C ALA A 361 3.37 -5.80 -15.05
N GLY A 362 2.78 -6.73 -14.30
CA GLY A 362 1.34 -6.98 -14.30
C GLY A 362 0.52 -5.76 -13.90
N SER A 363 0.94 -5.03 -12.86
CA SER A 363 0.23 -3.80 -12.45
C SER A 363 0.27 -2.69 -13.50
N LEU A 364 1.41 -2.53 -14.19
CA LEU A 364 1.58 -1.53 -15.24
C LEU A 364 0.87 -1.95 -16.53
N ALA A 365 0.92 -3.24 -16.88
CA ALA A 365 0.21 -3.81 -18.01
C ALA A 365 -1.30 -3.68 -17.80
N TRP A 366 -1.79 -3.99 -16.60
CA TRP A 366 -3.19 -3.81 -16.25
C TRP A 366 -3.64 -2.35 -16.43
N LEU A 367 -2.86 -1.36 -15.95
CA LEU A 367 -3.21 0.05 -16.13
C LEU A 367 -3.20 0.46 -17.61
N THR A 368 -2.11 0.20 -18.32
CA THR A 368 -1.94 0.64 -19.72
C THR A 368 -2.93 -0.02 -20.68
N LEU A 369 -3.29 -1.28 -20.43
CA LEU A 369 -4.18 -2.07 -21.29
C LEU A 369 -5.66 -1.90 -20.92
N SER A 370 -5.99 -1.94 -19.63
CA SER A 370 -7.39 -1.94 -19.18
C SER A 370 -7.93 -0.54 -18.91
N ALA A 371 -7.08 0.40 -18.49
CA ALA A 371 -7.47 1.76 -18.17
C ALA A 371 -7.37 2.65 -19.43
N GLU A 372 -8.38 2.57 -20.28
CA GLU A 372 -8.52 3.42 -21.46
C GLU A 372 -9.85 4.18 -21.41
N ASP A 373 -9.79 5.51 -21.49
CA ASP A 373 -10.99 6.35 -21.35
C ASP A 373 -11.89 6.33 -22.58
N THR A 374 -11.31 6.10 -23.76
CA THR A 374 -12.03 6.07 -25.04
C THR A 374 -11.62 4.85 -25.86
N PRO A 375 -12.03 3.63 -25.44
CA PRO A 375 -11.73 2.41 -26.18
C PRO A 375 -12.36 2.43 -27.59
N ASP A 376 -13.51 3.09 -27.73
CA ASP A 376 -14.25 3.16 -29.00
C ASP A 376 -13.47 3.96 -30.07
N LEU A 377 -12.77 5.03 -29.67
CA LEU A 377 -11.93 5.80 -30.60
C LEU A 377 -10.72 4.99 -31.08
N LEU A 378 -10.18 4.12 -30.23
CA LEU A 378 -9.13 3.20 -30.66
C LEU A 378 -9.67 2.12 -31.59
N ALA A 379 -10.90 1.66 -31.36
CA ALA A 379 -11.57 0.65 -32.19
C ALA A 379 -11.84 1.14 -33.62
N VAL A 380 -12.11 2.43 -33.80
CA VAL A 380 -12.34 3.05 -35.11
C VAL A 380 -11.04 3.54 -35.76
N SER A 381 -9.90 3.48 -35.05
CA SER A 381 -8.63 3.91 -35.61
C SER A 381 -8.18 3.03 -36.78
N PRO A 382 -7.50 3.58 -37.80
CA PRO A 382 -6.98 2.80 -38.94
C PRO A 382 -5.81 1.88 -38.54
N THR A 383 -5.47 1.81 -37.25
CA THR A 383 -4.31 1.08 -36.76
C THR A 383 -4.73 -0.30 -36.25
N PRO A 384 -4.03 -1.38 -36.64
CA PRO A 384 -4.39 -2.71 -36.20
C PRO A 384 -4.24 -2.85 -34.68
N MET A 385 -5.25 -3.46 -34.04
CA MET A 385 -5.31 -3.64 -32.58
C MET A 385 -4.08 -4.35 -32.00
N SER A 386 -3.47 -5.26 -32.76
CA SER A 386 -2.24 -5.94 -32.37
C SER A 386 -1.08 -4.97 -32.15
N THR A 387 -0.96 -3.93 -32.98
CA THR A 387 0.07 -2.89 -32.85
C THR A 387 -0.16 -2.03 -31.63
N LEU A 388 -1.41 -1.64 -31.36
CA LEU A 388 -1.77 -0.90 -30.15
C LEU A 388 -1.50 -1.71 -28.87
N ARG A 389 -1.88 -2.98 -28.84
CA ARG A 389 -1.63 -3.87 -27.69
C ARG A 389 -0.14 -4.08 -27.45
N ARG A 390 0.65 -4.33 -28.50
CA ARG A 390 2.12 -4.45 -28.40
C ARG A 390 2.77 -3.15 -27.93
N ALA A 391 2.32 -2.00 -28.43
CA ALA A 391 2.83 -0.70 -28.00
C ALA A 391 2.56 -0.43 -26.52
N LYS A 392 1.34 -0.74 -26.06
CA LYS A 392 0.95 -0.61 -24.65
C LYS A 392 1.73 -1.57 -23.75
N LEU A 393 1.87 -2.82 -24.16
CA LEU A 393 2.68 -3.82 -23.46
C LEU A 393 4.15 -3.36 -23.36
N PHE A 394 4.73 -2.89 -24.45
CA PHE A 394 6.09 -2.36 -24.45
C PHE A 394 6.25 -1.16 -23.51
N ALA A 395 5.29 -0.22 -23.54
CA ALA A 395 5.28 0.91 -22.63
C ALA A 395 5.16 0.51 -21.15
N ALA A 396 4.43 -0.58 -20.85
CA ALA A 396 4.33 -1.13 -19.50
C ALA A 396 5.62 -1.80 -19.03
N LEU A 397 6.31 -2.52 -19.92
CA LEU A 397 7.54 -3.26 -19.58
C LEU A 397 8.79 -2.39 -19.53
N THR A 398 8.84 -1.30 -20.30
CA THR A 398 9.98 -0.36 -20.34
C THR A 398 10.40 0.15 -18.94
N PRO A 399 9.51 0.71 -18.11
CA PRO A 399 9.90 1.15 -16.75
C PRO A 399 10.31 -0.01 -15.84
N VAL A 400 9.79 -1.22 -16.05
CA VAL A 400 10.20 -2.41 -15.29
C VAL A 400 11.63 -2.79 -15.64
N ALA A 401 11.97 -2.82 -16.92
CA ALA A 401 13.34 -3.10 -17.38
C ALA A 401 14.34 -2.08 -16.82
N ALA A 402 13.99 -0.78 -16.85
CA ALA A 402 14.83 0.27 -16.26
C ALA A 402 15.03 0.10 -14.75
N LEU A 403 13.97 -0.31 -14.04
CA LEU A 403 14.04 -0.58 -12.60
C LEU A 403 14.93 -1.79 -12.28
N LEU A 404 14.81 -2.87 -13.06
CA LEU A 404 15.55 -4.12 -12.83
C LEU A 404 17.03 -4.02 -13.20
N ALA A 405 17.42 -3.03 -14.02
CA ALA A 405 18.81 -2.82 -14.42
C ALA A 405 19.74 -2.63 -13.21
N ILE A 406 19.27 -1.99 -12.14
CA ILE A 406 20.07 -1.73 -10.92
C ILE A 406 20.39 -3.05 -10.18
N PRO A 407 19.41 -3.83 -9.67
CA PRO A 407 19.70 -5.05 -8.92
C PRO A 407 20.39 -6.12 -9.78
N ILE A 408 20.06 -6.23 -11.07
CA ILE A 408 20.74 -7.16 -11.98
C ILE A 408 22.18 -6.71 -12.24
N GLY A 409 22.43 -5.40 -12.40
CA GLY A 409 23.77 -4.86 -12.58
C GLY A 409 24.68 -5.10 -11.36
N VAL A 410 24.14 -4.93 -10.15
CA VAL A 410 24.85 -5.29 -8.90
C VAL A 410 25.16 -6.79 -8.87
N LEU A 411 24.20 -7.65 -9.23
CA LEU A 411 24.45 -9.09 -9.31
C LEU A 411 25.50 -9.44 -10.36
N ALA A 412 25.48 -8.78 -11.53
CA ALA A 412 26.41 -9.04 -12.62
C ALA A 412 27.86 -8.72 -12.24
N TRP A 413 28.05 -7.73 -11.36
CA TRP A 413 29.36 -7.35 -10.83
C TRP A 413 30.00 -8.45 -9.98
N TYR A 414 29.20 -9.16 -9.18
CA TYR A 414 29.72 -10.20 -8.27
C TYR A 414 29.63 -11.63 -8.86
N HIS A 415 28.49 -11.97 -9.50
CA HIS A 415 28.19 -13.30 -10.02
C HIS A 415 27.47 -13.20 -11.38
N PRO A 416 28.21 -13.13 -12.51
CA PRO A 416 27.63 -12.86 -13.83
C PRO A 416 26.63 -13.92 -14.30
N LEU A 417 26.88 -15.20 -13.99
CA LEU A 417 25.94 -16.28 -14.33
C LEU A 417 24.64 -16.20 -13.54
N ALA A 418 24.72 -15.88 -12.23
CA ALA A 418 23.52 -15.69 -11.41
C ALA A 418 22.70 -14.48 -11.90
N ALA A 419 23.37 -13.41 -12.32
CA ALA A 419 22.74 -12.23 -12.91
C ALA A 419 22.03 -12.56 -14.22
N LEU A 420 22.65 -13.35 -15.10
CA LEU A 420 22.03 -13.80 -16.36
C LEU A 420 20.73 -14.57 -16.11
N TRP A 421 20.77 -15.59 -15.23
CA TRP A 421 19.58 -16.36 -14.90
C TRP A 421 18.49 -15.50 -14.25
N THR A 422 18.89 -14.57 -13.36
CA THR A 422 17.95 -13.62 -12.75
C THR A 422 17.32 -12.69 -13.78
N ALA A 423 18.09 -12.22 -14.77
CA ALA A 423 17.59 -11.37 -15.84
C ALA A 423 16.60 -12.11 -16.75
N ILE A 424 16.92 -13.35 -17.13
CA ILE A 424 16.02 -14.21 -17.92
C ILE A 424 14.73 -14.47 -17.13
N GLY A 425 14.86 -14.87 -15.87
CA GLY A 425 13.73 -15.12 -14.97
C GLY A 425 12.82 -13.92 -14.82
N ALA A 426 13.39 -12.75 -14.51
CA ALA A 426 12.66 -11.50 -14.36
C ALA A 426 12.03 -11.01 -15.68
N GLY A 427 12.69 -11.25 -16.81
CA GLY A 427 12.12 -10.99 -18.14
C GLY A 427 10.92 -11.88 -18.44
N LEU A 428 11.00 -13.18 -18.15
CA LEU A 428 9.93 -14.15 -18.36
C LEU A 428 8.71 -13.88 -17.46
N THR A 429 8.92 -13.56 -16.18
CA THR A 429 7.83 -13.17 -15.27
C THR A 429 7.17 -11.87 -15.69
N ALA A 430 7.95 -10.86 -16.09
CA ALA A 430 7.41 -9.58 -16.56
C ALA A 430 6.61 -9.74 -17.86
N TRP A 431 7.15 -10.51 -18.81
CA TRP A 431 6.51 -10.81 -20.09
C TRP A 431 5.21 -11.62 -19.91
N SER A 432 5.25 -12.68 -19.10
CA SER A 432 4.07 -13.50 -18.83
C SER A 432 2.94 -12.73 -18.15
N ALA A 433 3.26 -11.93 -17.13
CA ALA A 433 2.28 -11.06 -16.47
C ALA A 433 1.64 -10.06 -17.46
N GLY A 434 2.46 -9.48 -18.35
CA GLY A 434 1.99 -8.61 -19.41
C GLY A 434 1.05 -9.31 -20.40
N LEU A 435 1.39 -10.52 -20.86
CA LEU A 435 0.56 -11.31 -21.78
C LEU A 435 -0.77 -11.75 -21.15
N ILE A 436 -0.77 -12.19 -19.89
CA ILE A 436 -2.00 -12.57 -19.18
C ILE A 436 -2.96 -11.38 -19.13
N ASN A 437 -2.44 -10.18 -18.88
CA ASN A 437 -3.21 -8.93 -18.90
C ASN A 437 -3.69 -8.56 -20.31
N VAL A 438 -2.97 -8.92 -21.37
CA VAL A 438 -3.46 -8.78 -22.75
C VAL A 438 -4.59 -9.76 -23.05
N TRP A 439 -4.52 -11.01 -22.57
CA TRP A 439 -5.54 -12.02 -22.82
C TRP A 439 -6.83 -11.80 -22.02
N HIS A 440 -6.71 -11.27 -20.79
CA HIS A 440 -7.83 -11.11 -19.86
C HIS A 440 -8.16 -9.64 -19.58
N GLN A 441 -8.19 -8.82 -20.64
CA GLN A 441 -8.55 -7.40 -20.55
C GLN A 441 -9.99 -7.20 -20.07
N LYS A 442 -10.18 -6.25 -19.16
CA LYS A 442 -11.49 -5.73 -18.77
C LYS A 442 -11.47 -4.22 -18.89
N PRO A 443 -11.97 -3.63 -19.99
CA PRO A 443 -11.93 -2.19 -20.18
C PRO A 443 -12.80 -1.48 -19.13
N GLY A 444 -12.33 -0.33 -18.68
CA GLY A 444 -13.05 0.55 -17.76
C GLY A 444 -12.53 1.99 -17.89
N ARG A 445 -13.27 2.94 -17.33
CA ARG A 445 -12.83 4.35 -17.29
C ARG A 445 -11.72 4.51 -16.26
N ARG A 446 -10.68 5.31 -16.54
CA ARG A 446 -9.54 5.51 -15.62
C ARG A 446 -9.96 6.05 -14.25
N ALA A 447 -11.01 6.87 -14.20
CA ALA A 447 -11.58 7.36 -12.94
C ALA A 447 -12.17 6.24 -12.07
N ASP A 448 -12.79 5.23 -12.68
CA ASP A 448 -13.44 4.11 -11.97
C ASP A 448 -12.44 3.04 -11.50
N PHE A 449 -11.28 2.95 -12.15
CA PHE A 449 -10.21 2.00 -11.78
C PHE A 449 -9.60 2.26 -10.40
N ARG A 450 -9.66 3.50 -9.90
CA ARG A 450 -9.21 3.83 -8.54
C ARG A 450 -10.17 3.33 -7.45
N ARG A 451 -11.48 3.25 -7.76
CA ARG A 451 -12.53 2.73 -6.86
C ARG A 451 -12.75 1.22 -7.01
N ARG A 452 -12.45 0.64 -8.18
CA ARG A 452 -12.61 -0.80 -8.49
C ARG A 452 -11.27 -1.50 -8.70
N ARG A 453 -10.68 -2.06 -7.64
CA ARG A 453 -9.63 -3.10 -7.76
C ARG A 453 -10.22 -4.46 -8.18
N SER A 454 -11.09 -4.51 -9.18
CA SER A 454 -11.73 -5.76 -9.62
C SER A 454 -11.18 -6.24 -10.96
N GLY A 455 -9.89 -6.59 -10.98
CA GLY A 455 -9.36 -7.50 -12.00
C GLY A 455 -10.07 -8.86 -11.91
N SER A 456 -9.94 -9.71 -12.94
CA SER A 456 -10.48 -11.06 -12.82
C SER A 456 -9.65 -11.85 -11.79
N VAL A 457 -10.32 -12.39 -10.76
CA VAL A 457 -9.67 -13.11 -9.66
C VAL A 457 -8.85 -14.29 -10.19
N LEU A 458 -9.39 -14.99 -11.18
CA LEU A 458 -8.74 -16.10 -11.85
C LEU A 458 -7.44 -15.67 -12.56
N ALA A 459 -7.46 -14.57 -13.33
CA ALA A 459 -6.25 -14.09 -13.99
C ALA A 459 -5.20 -13.61 -12.99
N ASN A 460 -5.60 -12.98 -11.88
CA ASN A 460 -4.65 -12.58 -10.84
C ASN A 460 -4.01 -13.79 -10.13
N LEU A 461 -4.80 -14.83 -9.83
CA LEU A 461 -4.27 -16.06 -9.23
C LEU A 461 -3.33 -16.79 -10.20
N ALA A 462 -3.71 -16.87 -11.47
CA ALA A 462 -2.88 -17.44 -12.51
C ALA A 462 -1.58 -16.66 -12.71
N GLU A 463 -1.64 -15.32 -12.71
CA GLU A 463 -0.47 -14.44 -12.79
C GLU A 463 0.49 -14.68 -11.61
N ILE A 464 -0.04 -14.74 -10.39
CA ILE A 464 0.78 -15.02 -9.19
C ILE A 464 1.39 -16.43 -9.27
N GLY A 465 0.61 -17.44 -9.65
CA GLY A 465 1.08 -18.83 -9.77
C GLY A 465 2.18 -18.98 -10.81
N ILE A 466 2.00 -18.40 -12.01
CA ILE A 466 2.99 -18.43 -13.09
C ILE A 466 4.24 -17.65 -12.70
N ALA A 467 4.09 -16.49 -12.06
CA ALA A 467 5.22 -15.73 -11.53
C ALA A 467 6.02 -16.53 -10.49
N PHE A 468 5.34 -17.32 -9.65
CA PHE A 468 5.97 -18.17 -8.65
C PHE A 468 6.74 -19.33 -9.30
N LEU A 469 6.19 -19.95 -10.34
CA LEU A 469 6.85 -21.02 -11.09
C LEU A 469 8.11 -20.51 -11.80
N PHE A 470 8.04 -19.39 -12.52
CA PHE A 470 9.24 -18.79 -13.13
C PHE A 470 10.26 -18.32 -12.07
N ALA A 471 9.82 -17.80 -10.93
CA ALA A 471 10.70 -17.46 -9.82
C ALA A 471 11.40 -18.71 -9.25
N ALA A 472 10.67 -19.82 -9.07
CA ALA A 472 11.24 -21.10 -8.64
C ALA A 472 12.24 -21.66 -9.65
N ALA A 473 11.92 -21.59 -10.95
CA ALA A 473 12.85 -21.97 -12.03
C ALA A 473 14.14 -21.12 -11.97
N THR A 474 13.99 -19.81 -11.73
CA THR A 474 15.12 -18.88 -11.57
C THR A 474 15.98 -19.26 -10.36
N ALA A 475 15.36 -19.59 -9.23
CA ALA A 475 16.05 -20.04 -8.02
C ALA A 475 16.89 -21.28 -8.30
N LEU A 476 16.30 -22.29 -8.92
CA LEU A 476 16.95 -23.57 -9.23
C LEU A 476 18.08 -23.39 -10.24
N ALA A 477 17.91 -22.52 -11.24
CA ALA A 477 18.96 -22.21 -12.21
C ALA A 477 20.16 -21.50 -11.54
N VAL A 478 19.90 -20.53 -10.66
CA VAL A 478 20.95 -19.83 -9.89
C VAL A 478 21.64 -20.77 -8.90
N ALA A 479 20.92 -21.74 -8.33
CA ALA A 479 21.49 -22.77 -7.47
C ALA A 479 22.34 -23.82 -8.22
N GLY A 480 22.40 -23.76 -9.56
CA GLY A 480 23.12 -24.73 -10.40
C GLY A 480 22.34 -26.00 -10.72
N TRP A 481 21.07 -26.11 -10.31
CA TRP A 481 20.20 -27.27 -10.54
C TRP A 481 19.36 -27.09 -11.82
N LEU A 482 20.04 -26.92 -12.96
CA LEU A 482 19.40 -26.60 -14.24
C LEU A 482 18.37 -27.65 -14.69
N VAL A 483 18.64 -28.94 -14.47
CA VAL A 483 17.72 -30.03 -14.83
C VAL A 483 16.39 -29.89 -14.08
N TRP A 484 16.44 -29.54 -12.80
CA TRP A 484 15.26 -29.34 -11.97
C TRP A 484 14.53 -28.03 -12.28
N ALA A 485 15.23 -27.02 -12.80
CA ALA A 485 14.62 -25.76 -13.23
C ALA A 485 13.68 -25.93 -14.44
N VAL A 486 13.86 -26.98 -15.24
CA VAL A 486 13.02 -27.28 -16.40
C VAL A 486 11.58 -27.62 -16.00
N ILE A 487 11.37 -28.31 -14.87
CA ILE A 487 10.05 -28.73 -14.40
C ILE A 487 9.10 -27.52 -14.18
N PRO A 488 9.43 -26.54 -13.32
CA PRO A 488 8.58 -25.37 -13.15
C PRO A 488 8.45 -24.53 -14.42
N LEU A 489 9.46 -24.52 -15.30
CA LEU A 489 9.40 -23.84 -16.59
C LEU A 489 8.34 -24.47 -17.53
N ILE A 490 8.32 -25.80 -17.63
CA ILE A 490 7.33 -26.55 -18.42
C ILE A 490 5.93 -26.31 -17.87
N VAL A 491 5.75 -26.40 -16.55
CA VAL A 491 4.44 -26.17 -15.91
C VAL A 491 3.97 -24.73 -16.15
N ALA A 492 4.86 -23.74 -16.01
CA ALA A 492 4.54 -22.35 -16.31
C ALA A 492 4.15 -22.15 -17.78
N GLY A 493 4.87 -22.77 -18.71
CA GLY A 493 4.57 -22.75 -20.14
C GLY A 493 3.22 -23.39 -20.48
N ALA A 494 2.92 -24.55 -19.90
CA ALA A 494 1.65 -25.24 -20.07
C ALA A 494 0.47 -24.40 -19.54
N LEU A 495 0.61 -23.79 -18.36
CA LEU A 495 -0.39 -22.88 -17.80
C LEU A 495 -0.58 -21.64 -18.67
N MET A 496 0.51 -21.06 -19.19
CA MET A 496 0.45 -19.92 -20.12
C MET A 496 -0.28 -20.29 -21.41
N MET A 497 -0.06 -21.48 -21.96
CA MET A 497 -0.79 -21.97 -23.14
C MET A 497 -2.28 -22.18 -22.82
N ALA A 498 -2.61 -22.76 -21.67
CA ALA A 498 -3.99 -22.97 -21.25
C ALA A 498 -4.78 -21.66 -21.05
N LEU A 499 -4.09 -20.58 -20.67
CA LEU A 499 -4.68 -19.24 -20.47
C LEU A 499 -4.72 -18.40 -21.75
N ARG A 500 -4.07 -18.85 -22.82
CA ARG A 500 -3.99 -18.09 -24.06
C ARG A 500 -5.38 -17.95 -24.68
N ARG A 501 -5.77 -16.71 -24.97
CA ARG A 501 -6.98 -16.40 -25.76
C ARG A 501 -6.61 -15.89 -27.14
N THR A 502 -7.36 -16.30 -28.15
CA THR A 502 -7.21 -15.76 -29.51
C THR A 502 -7.74 -14.34 -29.61
N ASP A 503 -7.31 -13.58 -30.61
CA ASP A 503 -7.76 -12.19 -30.81
C ASP A 503 -9.28 -12.09 -30.98
N GLU A 504 -9.89 -13.11 -31.59
CA GLU A 504 -11.34 -13.24 -31.75
C GLU A 504 -12.05 -13.48 -30.42
N GLN A 505 -11.52 -14.37 -29.57
CA GLN A 505 -12.06 -14.63 -28.22
C GLN A 505 -11.96 -13.40 -27.33
N ILE A 506 -10.85 -12.65 -27.42
CA ILE A 506 -10.68 -11.39 -26.71
C ILE A 506 -11.74 -10.39 -27.19
N ALA A 507 -11.89 -10.21 -28.51
CA ALA A 507 -12.89 -9.30 -29.07
C ALA A 507 -14.33 -9.68 -28.68
N ALA A 508 -14.66 -10.98 -28.69
CA ALA A 508 -15.97 -11.48 -28.27
C ALA A 508 -16.24 -11.21 -26.78
N ALA A 509 -15.26 -11.45 -25.91
CA ALA A 509 -15.37 -11.16 -24.48
C ALA A 509 -15.54 -9.66 -24.19
N LEU A 510 -14.84 -8.80 -24.94
CA LEU A 510 -14.98 -7.35 -24.84
C LEU A 510 -16.38 -6.88 -25.28
N ARG A 511 -16.92 -7.42 -26.38
CA ARG A 511 -18.29 -7.14 -26.83
C ARG A 511 -19.34 -7.59 -25.81
N ALA A 512 -19.16 -8.77 -25.22
CA ALA A 512 -20.06 -9.28 -24.18
C ALA A 512 -20.04 -8.39 -22.92
N ALA A 513 -18.86 -7.93 -22.50
CA ALA A 513 -18.73 -7.02 -21.36
C ALA A 513 -19.44 -5.68 -21.60
N ALA A 514 -19.31 -5.09 -22.80
CA ALA A 514 -19.99 -3.85 -23.16
C ALA A 514 -21.52 -3.98 -23.16
N ARG A 515 -22.07 -5.13 -23.53
CA ARG A 515 -23.52 -5.40 -23.49
C ARG A 515 -24.06 -5.57 -22.07
N SER A 516 -23.24 -6.01 -21.11
CA SER A 516 -23.64 -6.19 -19.71
C SER A 516 -23.57 -4.92 -18.85
N SER A 517 -22.95 -3.85 -19.38
CA SER A 517 -22.82 -2.56 -18.70
C SER A 517 -23.85 -1.51 -19.13
N ASN A 518 -24.59 -1.78 -20.20
CA ASN A 518 -25.87 -1.14 -20.51
C ASN A 518 -26.99 -1.93 -19.87
#